data_AF-A0A920U2Z1-F1
#
_entry.id   AF-A0A920U2Z1-F1
#
_cell.length_a   1.000
_cell.length_b   1.000
_cell.length_c   1.000
_cell.angle_alpha   90.00
_cell.angle_beta   90.00
_cell.angle_gamma   90.00
#
_symmetry.space_group_name_H-M   'P 1'
#
loop_
_entity.id
_entity.type
_entity.pdbx_description
1 polymer ?
#
loop_
_entity_poly.entity_id
_entity_poly.type
_entity_poly.pdbx_seq_one_letter_code
_entity_poly.pdbx_strand_id
1 'polypeptide(L)'
;MCRGRLVEVAPRQQLFNHPTHPYTRALLRAVPYPDLNRQLDFENIVSDNFSDPGNWHSPFTDIPSRGSQMLELSEGHFVRTVSGAELSEIST
;
A
#
# COMPACT_ATOMS: atom_id res chain seq x y z
N MET A 1 2.65 -7.90 -3.24
CA MET A 1 4.12 -7.82 -3.15
C MET A 1 4.63 -6.76 -4.12
N CYS A 2 5.72 -6.06 -3.79
CA CYS A 2 6.39 -5.09 -4.67
C CYS A 2 7.91 -5.27 -4.60
N ARG A 3 8.58 -5.47 -5.75
CA ARG A 3 10.03 -5.72 -5.85
C ARG A 3 10.55 -6.74 -4.80
N GLY A 4 9.85 -7.87 -4.67
CA GLY A 4 10.21 -8.94 -3.71
C GLY A 4 9.86 -8.68 -2.24
N ARG A 5 9.21 -7.54 -1.91
CA ARG A 5 8.78 -7.19 -0.56
C ARG A 5 7.30 -7.52 -0.38
N LEU A 6 6.97 -8.22 0.71
CA LEU A 6 5.58 -8.36 1.16
C LEU A 6 5.14 -7.02 1.75
N VAL A 7 4.11 -6.40 1.20
CA VAL A 7 3.72 -5.02 1.53
C VAL A 7 2.43 -4.95 2.35
N GLU A 8 1.51 -5.86 2.09
CA GLU A 8 0.20 -5.91 2.74
C GLU A 8 -0.41 -7.29 2.54
N VAL A 9 -1.03 -7.83 3.59
CA VAL A 9 -1.78 -9.08 3.61
C VAL A 9 -3.03 -8.83 4.43
N ALA A 10 -4.21 -9.13 3.89
CA ALA A 10 -5.47 -8.95 4.59
C ALA A 10 -6.54 -9.91 4.05
N PRO A 11 -7.62 -10.17 4.80
CA PRO A 11 -8.82 -10.77 4.24
C PRO A 11 -9.30 -9.97 3.04
N ARG A 12 -9.86 -10.66 2.03
CA ARG A 12 -10.24 -10.04 0.75
C ARG A 12 -11.06 -8.76 0.94
N GLN A 13 -12.08 -8.80 1.79
CA GLN A 13 -12.96 -7.64 2.01
C GLN A 13 -12.19 -6.45 2.59
N GLN A 14 -11.29 -6.67 3.54
CA GLN A 14 -10.46 -5.60 4.12
C GLN A 14 -9.47 -5.04 3.10
N LEU A 15 -8.83 -5.90 2.30
CA LEU A 15 -7.85 -5.46 1.31
C LEU A 15 -8.48 -4.54 0.25
N PHE A 16 -9.71 -4.82 -0.19
CA PHE A 16 -10.39 -4.03 -1.21
C PHE A 16 -11.09 -2.78 -0.63
N ASN A 17 -11.58 -2.83 0.61
CA ASN A 17 -12.32 -1.71 1.21
C ASN A 17 -11.41 -0.74 1.99
N HIS A 18 -10.37 -1.26 2.64
CA HIS A 18 -9.44 -0.49 3.47
C HIS A 18 -7.96 -0.78 3.10
N PRO A 19 -7.57 -0.66 1.82
CA PRO A 19 -6.17 -0.81 1.42
C PRO A 19 -5.31 0.25 2.11
N THR A 20 -4.27 -0.17 2.79
CA THR A 20 -3.48 0.74 3.64
C THR A 20 -2.13 1.08 3.03
N HIS A 21 -1.40 0.12 2.46
CA HIS A 21 -0.10 0.41 1.89
C HIS A 21 -0.26 1.25 0.60
N PRO A 22 0.56 2.32 0.38
CA PRO A 22 0.41 3.19 -0.79
C PRO A 22 0.49 2.43 -2.12
N TYR A 23 1.39 1.45 -2.22
CA TYR A 23 1.43 0.53 -3.36
C TYR A 23 0.13 -0.25 -3.59
N THR A 24 -0.49 -0.81 -2.53
CA THR A 24 -1.76 -1.55 -2.66
C THR A 24 -2.88 -0.62 -3.11
N ARG A 25 -2.95 0.59 -2.54
CA ARG A 25 -3.90 1.63 -2.96
C ARG A 25 -3.75 1.98 -4.44
N ALA A 26 -2.52 2.17 -4.90
CA ALA A 26 -2.22 2.46 -6.30
C ALA A 26 -2.64 1.30 -7.23
N LEU A 27 -2.34 0.06 -6.84
CA LEU A 27 -2.71 -1.13 -7.62
C LEU A 27 -4.23 -1.25 -7.77
N LEU A 28 -5.00 -1.00 -6.71
CA LEU A 28 -6.46 -1.04 -6.78
C LEU A 28 -7.04 0.11 -7.61
N ARG A 29 -6.45 1.32 -7.56
CA ARG A 29 -6.83 2.45 -8.41
C ARG A 29 -6.58 2.18 -9.90
N ALA A 30 -5.59 1.35 -10.21
CA ALA A 30 -5.26 0.96 -11.58
C ALA A 30 -6.23 -0.08 -12.18
N VAL A 31 -7.22 -0.56 -11.41
CA VAL A 31 -8.23 -1.49 -11.93
C VAL A 31 -9.30 -0.71 -12.69
N PRO A 32 -9.45 -0.93 -14.01
CA PRO A 32 -10.47 -0.23 -14.80
C PRO A 32 -11.88 -0.74 -14.44
N TYR A 33 -12.86 0.14 -14.61
CA TYR A 33 -14.27 -0.24 -14.56
C TYR A 33 -14.77 -0.58 -15.96
N PRO A 34 -15.71 -1.54 -16.09
CA PRO A 34 -16.33 -1.86 -17.37
C PRO A 34 -17.40 -0.80 -17.74
N ASP A 35 -17.02 0.48 -17.72
CA ASP A 35 -17.86 1.62 -18.10
C ASP A 35 -17.03 2.55 -19.00
N LEU A 36 -17.46 2.68 -20.25
CA LEU A 36 -16.78 3.49 -21.26
C LEU A 36 -16.82 5.00 -20.94
N ASN A 37 -17.79 5.44 -20.14
CA ASN A 37 -17.87 6.83 -19.70
C ASN A 37 -16.94 7.13 -18.50
N ARG A 38 -16.35 6.08 -17.92
CA ARG A 38 -15.44 6.17 -16.77
C ARG A 38 -14.06 5.67 -17.18
N GLN A 39 -13.39 6.47 -17.98
CA GLN A 39 -12.03 6.19 -18.41
C GLN A 39 -11.07 6.20 -17.21
N LEU A 40 -10.04 5.36 -17.30
CA LEU A 40 -8.98 5.32 -16.30
C LEU A 40 -8.14 6.60 -16.42
N ASP A 41 -7.90 7.27 -15.29
CA ASP A 41 -7.05 8.45 -15.24
C ASP A 41 -5.58 8.04 -15.08
N PHE A 42 -4.90 7.83 -16.21
CA PHE A 42 -3.52 7.36 -16.23
C PHE A 42 -2.54 8.34 -15.60
N GLU A 43 -2.75 9.65 -15.74
CA GLU A 43 -1.85 10.67 -15.19
C GLU A 43 -1.81 10.58 -13.67
N ASN A 44 -2.98 10.51 -13.03
CA ASN A 44 -3.10 10.38 -11.58
C ASN A 44 -2.62 9.03 -11.03
N ILE A 45 -2.60 7.97 -11.85
CA ILE A 45 -2.08 6.66 -11.43
C ILE A 45 -0.55 6.63 -11.49
N VAL A 46 0.04 7.28 -12.50
CA VAL A 46 1.48 7.25 -12.76
C VAL A 46 2.24 8.26 -11.90
N SER A 47 1.62 9.39 -11.54
CA SER A 47 2.26 10.50 -10.83
C SER A 47 3.04 10.08 -9.59
N ASP A 48 2.48 9.18 -8.79
CA ASP A 48 3.07 8.81 -7.50
C ASP A 48 4.10 7.67 -7.61
N ASN A 49 4.09 6.93 -8.72
CA ASN A 49 4.98 5.80 -9.01
C ASN A 49 5.30 4.91 -7.78
N PHE A 50 4.27 4.50 -7.03
CA PHE A 50 4.44 3.69 -5.82
C PHE A 50 4.96 2.26 -6.09
N SER A 51 5.12 1.88 -7.35
CA SER A 51 5.86 0.68 -7.76
C SER A 51 7.37 0.79 -7.49
N ASP A 52 7.88 1.99 -7.23
CA ASP A 52 9.22 2.21 -6.68
C ASP A 52 9.17 2.35 -5.15
N PRO A 53 9.80 1.42 -4.40
CA PRO A 53 9.94 1.55 -2.95
C PRO A 53 10.60 2.85 -2.46
N GLY A 54 11.41 3.50 -3.29
CA GLY A 54 12.00 4.81 -2.99
C GLY A 54 10.97 5.93 -2.81
N ASN A 55 9.75 5.75 -3.35
CA ASN A 55 8.67 6.73 -3.26
C ASN A 55 7.73 6.48 -2.07
N TRP A 56 7.98 5.46 -1.25
CA TRP A 56 7.14 5.19 -0.08
C TRP A 56 7.45 6.16 1.06
N HIS A 57 6.46 6.93 1.47
CA HIS A 57 6.57 7.85 2.60
C HIS A 57 6.39 7.12 3.94
N SER A 58 6.82 7.75 5.03
CA SER A 58 6.65 7.22 6.39
C SER A 58 5.17 6.93 6.67
N PRO A 59 4.82 5.81 7.35
CA PRO A 59 5.71 4.80 7.94
C PRO A 59 6.11 3.65 7.00
N PHE A 60 5.86 3.75 5.69
CA PHE A 60 6.08 2.68 4.71
C PHE A 60 7.47 2.70 4.05
N THR A 61 8.30 3.71 4.35
CA THR A 61 9.59 3.93 3.69
C THR A 61 10.50 2.70 3.74
N ASP A 62 11.18 2.41 2.63
CA ASP A 62 12.13 1.32 2.53
C ASP A 62 13.55 1.80 2.88
N ILE A 63 13.90 1.80 4.18
CA ILE A 63 15.22 2.20 4.66
C ILE A 63 16.02 0.96 5.06
N PRO A 64 17.10 0.59 4.34
CA PRO A 64 17.89 -0.61 4.64
C PRO A 64 18.42 -0.69 6.08
N SER A 65 18.73 0.46 6.70
CA SER A 65 19.31 0.53 8.04
C SER A 65 18.29 0.38 9.18
N ARG A 66 17.01 0.70 8.98
CA ARG A 66 15.96 0.55 10.01
C ARG A 66 15.33 -0.85 10.02
N GLY A 67 15.45 -1.61 8.93
CA GLY A 67 14.70 -2.84 8.73
C GLY A 67 13.20 -2.59 8.56
N SER A 68 12.43 -3.67 8.43
CA SER A 68 10.98 -3.60 8.27
C SER A 68 10.26 -4.69 9.04
N GLN A 69 9.04 -4.39 9.45
CA GLN A 69 8.15 -5.33 10.14
C GLN A 69 6.80 -5.42 9.41
N MET A 70 6.05 -6.48 9.73
CA MET A 70 4.64 -6.61 9.37
C MET A 70 3.81 -6.24 10.59
N LEU A 71 3.20 -5.07 10.58
CA LEU A 71 2.36 -4.59 11.69
C LEU A 71 0.90 -5.02 11.45
N GLU A 72 0.30 -5.67 12.44
CA GLU A 72 -1.11 -6.11 12.39
C GLU A 72 -2.05 -4.97 12.79
N LEU A 73 -2.84 -4.46 11.85
CA LEU A 73 -3.79 -3.36 12.06
C LEU A 73 -5.11 -3.84 12.67
N SER A 74 -5.56 -5.00 12.23
CA SER A 74 -6.74 -5.72 12.70
C SER A 74 -6.54 -7.20 12.41
N GLU A 75 -7.42 -8.06 12.92
CA GLU A 75 -7.30 -9.51 12.78
C GLU A 75 -7.00 -9.95 11.34
N GLY A 76 -5.77 -10.45 11.12
CA GLY A 76 -5.33 -10.94 9.82
C GLY A 76 -4.95 -9.86 8.79
N HIS A 77 -4.99 -8.57 9.14
CA HIS A 77 -4.59 -7.46 8.28
C HIS A 77 -3.22 -6.91 8.69
N PHE A 78 -2.19 -7.35 7.98
CA PHE A 78 -0.80 -6.98 8.20
C PHE A 78 -0.32 -6.02 7.12
N VAL A 79 0.38 -4.96 7.52
CA VAL A 79 0.97 -3.98 6.62
C VAL A 79 2.46 -3.83 6.90
N ARG A 80 3.27 -3.78 5.85
CA ARG A 80 4.70 -3.57 5.98
C ARG A 80 4.98 -2.13 6.38
N THR A 81 5.77 -1.95 7.44
CA THR A 81 6.26 -0.64 7.87
C THR A 81 7.75 -0.68 8.19
N VAL A 82 8.34 0.49 8.39
CA VAL A 82 9.64 0.59 9.06
C VAL A 82 9.56 -0.05 10.44
N SER A 83 10.63 -0.73 10.87
CA SER A 83 10.69 -1.27 12.23
C SER A 83 10.50 -0.16 13.26
N GLY A 84 9.67 -0.43 14.27
CA GLY A 84 9.36 0.51 15.35
C GLY A 84 8.23 1.49 15.04
N ALA A 85 7.63 1.46 13.86
CA ALA A 85 6.39 2.19 13.59
C ALA A 85 5.23 1.63 14.43
N GLU A 86 4.34 2.53 14.87
CA GLU A 86 3.17 2.24 15.70
C GLU A 86 1.86 2.26 14.90
N LEU A 87 0.80 1.67 15.46
CA LEU A 87 -0.53 1.64 14.83
C LEU A 87 -1.14 3.03 14.67
N SER A 88 -0.83 3.95 15.58
CA SER A 88 -1.24 5.36 15.54
C SER A 88 -0.74 6.11 14.31
N GLU A 89 0.36 5.67 13.69
CA GLU A 89 0.94 6.28 12.50
C GLU A 89 0.26 5.83 11.19
N ILE A 90 -0.60 4.82 11.26
CA ILE A 90 -1.22 4.18 10.09
C ILE A 90 -2.74 4.38 10.09
N SER A 91 -3.36 4.34 11.26
CA SER A 91 -4.78 4.60 11.43
C SER A 91 -5.05 6.11 11.35
N THR A 92 -5.44 6.59 10.16
CA THR A 92 -6.12 7.88 9.97
C THR A 92 -7.50 7.64 9.38
#